data_AF-H0TZ19-F1
#
_entry.id   AF-H0TZ19-F1
#
_cell.length_a   1.000
_cell.length_b   1.000
_cell.length_c   1.000
_cell.angle_alpha   90.00
_cell.angle_beta   90.00
_cell.angle_gamma   90.00
#
_symmetry.space_group_name_H-M   'P 1'
#
loop_
_entity.id
_entity.type
_entity.pdbx_description
1 polymer ?
#
loop_
_entity_poly.entity_id
_entity_poly.type
_entity_poly.pdbx_seq_one_letter_code
_entity_poly.pdbx_strand_id
1 'polypeptide(L)'
;MRFVLATSLCAALCLPVSGRAGDNPPAFAAPTPNAPAPASDKQPPDKLLVEAYRGHLLDFTEIAGRKDFTVMVDRLKHQVDMVEQVAGLSPRVLEFFRTIPVTVNELGCLSFTKDSSGKDLQDPKQLLHPACYAASPPQTSRLLSYGSIWDSEQGRWINPDPVALGVDTNLGVIMIRPILLGSPAYADRPALLHELLHAYHGLKLPEGFKNAGIQLHFDQAKEQKQYPQDAYLLSNPAEFFAVTASVFLYGNDGPFSRADLKAKQPDYYKYLVYLFGYDPDPSSNPSPVASAD
;
A
#
# COMPACT_ATOMS: atom_id res chain seq x y z
N MET A 1 -31.43 44.04 23.43
CA MET A 1 -32.83 44.39 23.08
C MET A 1 -32.85 45.18 21.79
N ARG A 2 -33.29 44.56 20.68
CA ARG A 2 -34.14 45.11 19.60
C ARG A 2 -34.05 44.19 18.37
N PHE A 3 -35.19 43.56 18.06
CA PHE A 3 -35.53 42.84 16.84
C PHE A 3 -35.65 43.80 15.66
N VAL A 4 -35.32 43.34 14.44
CA VAL A 4 -36.12 43.60 13.23
C VAL A 4 -35.99 42.41 12.26
N LEU A 5 -37.12 41.73 12.01
CA LEU A 5 -37.36 40.83 10.87
C LEU A 5 -37.66 41.69 9.62
N ALA A 6 -37.27 41.22 8.44
CA ALA A 6 -37.86 41.68 7.18
C ALA A 6 -38.00 40.51 6.20
N THR A 7 -39.20 39.93 6.19
CA THR A 7 -39.79 39.13 5.13
C THR A 7 -40.13 40.03 3.94
N SER A 8 -39.92 39.57 2.71
CA SER A 8 -40.56 40.16 1.53
C SER A 8 -41.03 39.06 0.59
N LEU A 9 -42.34 39.06 0.35
CA LEU A 9 -43.11 38.11 -0.44
C LEU A 9 -43.83 38.88 -1.55
N CYS A 10 -43.93 38.24 -2.73
CA CYS A 10 -44.90 38.47 -3.82
C CYS A 10 -44.92 39.81 -4.58
N ALA A 11 -44.84 39.73 -5.92
CA ALA A 11 -46.05 39.75 -6.76
C ALA A 11 -45.73 39.40 -8.22
N ALA A 12 -46.64 38.63 -8.81
CA ALA A 12 -46.65 38.15 -10.18
C ALA A 12 -47.18 39.20 -11.17
N LEU A 13 -46.73 39.11 -12.42
CA LEU A 13 -47.40 39.66 -13.59
C LEU A 13 -47.46 38.57 -14.68
N CYS A 14 -48.67 38.10 -14.96
CA CYS A 14 -49.05 37.24 -16.08
C CYS A 14 -49.39 38.13 -17.30
N LEU A 15 -49.00 37.78 -18.54
CA LEU A 15 -49.77 37.08 -19.60
C LEU A 15 -49.23 37.64 -20.96
N PRO A 16 -49.67 37.14 -22.15
CA PRO A 16 -49.76 35.78 -22.66
C PRO A 16 -49.06 35.67 -24.04
N VAL A 17 -48.98 34.46 -24.62
CA VAL A 17 -49.37 34.19 -26.02
C VAL A 17 -49.38 32.68 -26.23
N SER A 18 -50.53 32.20 -26.71
CA SER A 18 -50.83 30.84 -27.12
C SER A 18 -50.11 30.45 -28.42
N GLY A 19 -49.85 29.16 -28.63
CA GLY A 19 -49.71 28.65 -29.99
C GLY A 19 -49.04 27.28 -30.16
N ARG A 20 -49.88 26.24 -30.15
CA ARG A 20 -49.80 24.99 -30.93
C ARG A 20 -48.65 23.97 -30.71
N ALA A 21 -49.10 22.87 -30.11
CA ALA A 21 -48.88 21.47 -30.49
C ALA A 21 -48.23 21.18 -31.87
N GLY A 22 -47.24 20.28 -31.84
CA GLY A 22 -46.63 19.61 -32.99
C GLY A 22 -45.52 18.65 -32.55
N ASP A 23 -45.92 17.42 -32.23
CA ASP A 23 -45.24 16.13 -32.48
C ASP A 23 -43.70 16.03 -32.49
N ASN A 24 -43.15 15.46 -31.41
CA ASN A 24 -42.43 14.17 -31.37
C ASN A 24 -41.40 14.15 -30.22
N PRO A 25 -41.42 13.14 -29.32
CA PRO A 25 -40.29 12.92 -28.41
C PRO A 25 -39.05 12.50 -29.23
N PRO A 26 -37.83 12.83 -28.77
CA PRO A 26 -36.62 12.33 -29.41
C PRO A 26 -36.68 10.81 -29.44
N ALA A 27 -36.63 10.24 -30.64
CA ALA A 27 -36.55 8.82 -30.85
C ALA A 27 -35.33 8.28 -30.11
N PHE A 28 -35.56 7.50 -29.05
CA PHE A 28 -34.58 6.55 -28.58
C PHE A 28 -34.33 5.59 -29.74
N ALA A 29 -33.17 5.72 -30.37
CA ALA A 29 -32.69 4.73 -31.32
C ALA A 29 -32.56 3.41 -30.55
N ALA A 30 -33.44 2.45 -30.88
CA ALA A 30 -33.29 1.08 -30.43
C ALA A 30 -31.96 0.54 -30.97
N PRO A 31 -31.21 -0.24 -30.18
CA PRO A 31 -29.97 -0.85 -30.65
C PRO A 31 -30.28 -1.82 -31.79
N THR A 32 -29.66 -1.62 -32.94
CA THR A 32 -29.68 -2.57 -34.04
C THR A 32 -29.05 -3.89 -33.60
N PRO A 33 -29.74 -5.04 -33.72
CA PRO A 33 -29.09 -6.34 -33.60
C PRO A 33 -28.31 -6.58 -34.91
N ASN A 34 -27.06 -7.00 -34.79
CA ASN A 34 -26.14 -7.40 -35.88
C ASN A 34 -25.25 -6.29 -36.46
N ALA A 35 -24.34 -5.79 -35.63
CA ALA A 35 -22.99 -5.47 -36.08
C ALA A 35 -22.00 -6.19 -35.16
N PRO A 36 -21.12 -7.07 -35.67
CA PRO A 36 -20.06 -7.64 -34.83
C PRO A 36 -19.10 -6.51 -34.49
N ALA A 37 -19.09 -6.11 -33.22
CA ALA A 37 -18.01 -5.30 -32.67
C ALA A 37 -16.70 -6.08 -32.88
N PRO A 38 -15.58 -5.41 -33.21
CA PRO A 38 -14.28 -6.08 -33.22
C PRO A 38 -14.06 -6.66 -31.83
N ALA A 39 -13.91 -7.98 -31.75
CA ALA A 39 -13.62 -8.70 -30.54
C ALA A 39 -12.35 -8.11 -29.91
N SER A 40 -12.53 -7.36 -28.83
CA SER A 40 -11.43 -7.11 -27.91
C SER A 40 -11.26 -8.41 -27.12
N ASP A 41 -10.42 -9.30 -27.62
CA ASP A 41 -9.96 -10.51 -26.93
C ASP A 41 -9.11 -10.12 -25.71
N LYS A 42 -9.78 -9.67 -24.66
CA LYS A 42 -9.26 -9.73 -23.30
C LYS A 42 -10.34 -10.32 -22.41
N GLN A 43 -10.63 -11.60 -22.66
CA GLN A 43 -11.22 -12.46 -21.66
C GLN A 43 -10.34 -12.34 -20.39
N PRO A 44 -10.89 -12.00 -19.21
CA PRO A 44 -10.12 -12.11 -17.97
C PRO A 44 -9.58 -13.54 -17.92
N PRO A 45 -8.31 -13.79 -17.56
CA PRO A 45 -7.81 -15.15 -17.61
C PRO A 45 -8.64 -15.97 -16.63
N ASP A 46 -9.31 -17.00 -17.16
CA ASP A 46 -10.34 -17.80 -16.49
C ASP A 46 -9.84 -18.57 -15.25
N LYS A 47 -8.58 -18.39 -14.86
CA LYS A 47 -7.96 -19.06 -13.72
C LYS A 47 -7.09 -18.09 -12.93
N LEU A 48 -7.48 -17.85 -11.68
CA LEU A 48 -6.63 -17.24 -10.67
C LEU A 48 -5.35 -18.09 -10.48
N LEU A 49 -4.19 -17.44 -10.53
CA LEU A 49 -2.89 -18.03 -10.22
C LEU A 49 -2.42 -17.51 -8.87
N VAL A 50 -3.16 -17.92 -7.84
CA VAL A 50 -2.87 -17.60 -6.45
C VAL A 50 -2.16 -18.79 -5.80
N GLU A 51 -1.05 -18.52 -5.12
CA GLU A 51 -0.29 -19.50 -4.36
C GLU A 51 -0.13 -19.02 -2.91
N ALA A 52 -0.28 -19.95 -1.95
CA ALA A 52 0.15 -19.71 -0.57
C ALA A 52 1.61 -20.16 -0.41
N TYR A 53 2.50 -19.27 0.00
CA TYR A 53 3.91 -19.57 0.25
C TYR A 53 4.32 -19.06 1.64
N ARG A 54 4.72 -19.97 2.53
CA ARG A 54 5.02 -19.68 3.95
C ARG A 54 3.93 -18.87 4.67
N GLY A 55 2.67 -19.08 4.28
CA GLY A 55 1.51 -18.37 4.83
C GLY A 55 1.16 -17.06 4.12
N HIS A 56 2.02 -16.54 3.24
CA HIS A 56 1.72 -15.36 2.42
C HIS A 56 0.88 -15.73 1.20
N LEU A 57 -0.09 -14.88 0.85
CA LEU A 57 -0.93 -15.04 -0.35
C LEU A 57 -0.30 -14.27 -1.52
N LEU A 58 0.19 -15.01 -2.52
CA LEU A 58 0.87 -14.47 -3.69
C LEU A 58 -0.03 -14.64 -4.92
N ASP A 59 -0.37 -13.53 -5.57
CA ASP A 59 -1.15 -13.50 -6.80
C ASP A 59 -0.25 -13.16 -8.01
N PHE A 60 -0.14 -14.12 -8.94
CA PHE A 60 0.64 -13.97 -10.17
C PHE A 60 -0.24 -13.86 -11.41
N THR A 61 -1.56 -13.68 -11.25
CA THR A 61 -2.48 -13.90 -12.34
C THR A 61 -2.29 -12.90 -13.48
N GLU A 62 -1.87 -11.66 -13.19
CA GLU A 62 -1.60 -10.65 -14.22
C GLU A 62 -0.34 -10.96 -15.06
N ILE A 63 0.58 -11.77 -14.53
CA ILE A 63 1.83 -12.10 -15.23
C ILE A 63 1.88 -13.53 -15.78
N ALA A 64 0.78 -14.28 -15.72
CA ALA A 64 0.68 -15.67 -16.15
C ALA A 64 1.29 -15.96 -17.54
N GLY A 65 1.17 -15.02 -18.47
CA GLY A 65 1.66 -15.16 -19.85
C GLY A 65 3.11 -14.70 -20.09
N ARG A 66 3.83 -14.26 -19.04
CA ARG A 66 5.21 -13.78 -19.18
C ARG A 66 6.19 -14.92 -19.47
N LYS A 67 7.17 -14.67 -20.34
CA LYS A 67 8.22 -15.65 -20.66
C LYS A 67 9.13 -15.96 -19.47
N ASP A 68 9.29 -15.01 -18.56
CA ASP A 68 10.12 -15.10 -17.35
C ASP A 68 9.27 -15.39 -16.09
N PHE A 69 8.05 -15.93 -16.24
CA PHE A 69 7.12 -16.21 -15.14
C PHE A 69 7.76 -16.96 -13.97
N THR A 70 8.44 -18.08 -14.22
CA THR A 70 9.09 -18.88 -13.17
C THR A 70 10.14 -18.08 -12.41
N VAL A 71 10.91 -17.23 -13.11
CA VAL A 71 11.90 -16.35 -12.47
C VAL A 71 11.21 -15.34 -11.56
N MET A 72 10.08 -14.78 -11.97
CA MET A 72 9.30 -13.86 -11.13
C MET A 72 8.77 -14.54 -9.87
N VAL A 73 8.25 -15.78 -10.00
CA VAL A 73 7.78 -16.58 -8.86
C VAL A 73 8.91 -16.84 -7.88
N ASP A 74 10.06 -17.34 -8.36
CA ASP A 74 11.21 -17.65 -7.51
C ASP A 74 11.76 -16.41 -6.80
N ARG A 75 11.81 -15.27 -7.50
CA ARG A 75 12.28 -13.99 -6.94
C ARG A 75 11.32 -13.42 -5.90
N LEU A 76 10.01 -13.56 -6.11
CA LEU A 76 9.04 -13.14 -5.09
C LEU A 76 9.10 -14.05 -3.85
N LYS A 77 9.23 -15.36 -4.05
CA LYS A 77 9.43 -16.31 -2.94
C LYS A 77 10.70 -15.99 -2.14
N HIS A 78 11.78 -15.59 -2.81
CA HIS A 78 12.98 -15.13 -2.14
C HIS A 78 12.74 -13.88 -1.28
N GLN A 79 11.92 -12.91 -1.74
CA GLN A 79 11.51 -11.77 -0.92
C GLN A 79 10.71 -12.21 0.32
N VAL A 80 9.83 -13.20 0.18
CA VAL A 80 9.13 -13.81 1.32
C VAL A 80 10.11 -14.50 2.28
N ASP A 81 11.10 -15.24 1.76
CA ASP A 81 12.13 -15.87 2.57
C ASP A 81 12.91 -14.83 3.39
N MET A 82 13.25 -13.68 2.81
CA MET A 82 13.92 -12.60 3.55
C MET A 82 13.07 -12.06 4.70
N VAL A 83 11.75 -11.91 4.51
CA VAL A 83 10.82 -11.50 5.58
C VAL A 83 10.77 -12.55 6.69
N GLU A 84 10.63 -13.82 6.32
CA GLU A 84 10.51 -14.95 7.25
C GLU A 84 11.82 -15.25 8.01
N GLN A 85 12.97 -14.82 7.47
CA GLN A 85 14.28 -14.96 8.09
C GLN A 85 14.64 -13.81 9.04
N VAL A 86 13.83 -12.75 9.13
CA VAL A 86 14.07 -11.66 10.09
C VAL A 86 14.04 -12.23 11.51
N ALA A 87 15.23 -12.39 12.10
CA ALA A 87 15.37 -12.91 13.45
C ALA A 87 14.70 -11.96 14.46
N GLY A 88 13.92 -12.54 15.37
CA GLY A 88 13.31 -11.83 16.50
C GLY A 88 11.98 -11.13 16.20
N LEU A 89 11.52 -11.12 14.94
CA LEU A 89 10.19 -10.59 14.61
C LEU A 89 9.13 -11.39 15.40
N SER A 90 8.27 -10.69 16.16
CA SER A 90 7.28 -11.40 16.97
C SER A 90 6.32 -12.22 16.08
N PRO A 91 5.86 -13.40 16.53
CA PRO A 91 4.89 -14.20 15.78
C PRO A 91 3.62 -13.42 15.40
N ARG A 92 3.22 -12.45 16.23
CA ARG A 92 2.06 -11.58 15.98
C ARG A 92 2.27 -10.64 14.79
N VAL A 93 3.47 -10.07 14.66
CA VAL A 93 3.80 -9.19 13.52
C VAL A 93 3.92 -10.03 12.25
N LEU A 94 4.56 -11.20 12.33
CA LEU A 94 4.67 -12.10 11.19
C LEU A 94 3.30 -12.59 10.70
N GLU A 95 2.42 -12.94 11.63
CA GLU A 95 1.06 -13.34 11.30
C GLU A 95 0.30 -12.20 10.63
N PHE A 96 0.44 -10.96 11.11
CA PHE A 96 -0.12 -9.81 10.42
C PHE A 96 0.46 -9.66 9.01
N PHE A 97 1.77 -9.79 8.81
CA PHE A 97 2.38 -9.68 7.48
C PHE A 97 1.79 -10.68 6.48
N ARG A 98 1.57 -11.92 6.92
CA ARG A 98 0.95 -12.98 6.11
C ARG A 98 -0.50 -12.68 5.72
N THR A 99 -1.19 -11.77 6.41
CA THR A 99 -2.56 -11.35 6.04
C THR A 99 -2.61 -10.38 4.89
N ILE A 100 -1.50 -9.72 4.54
CA ILE A 100 -1.48 -8.73 3.46
C ILE A 100 -1.25 -9.46 2.13
N PRO A 101 -2.20 -9.43 1.19
CA PRO A 101 -2.02 -10.07 -0.11
C PRO A 101 -0.94 -9.34 -0.92
N VAL A 102 -0.16 -10.11 -1.66
CA VAL A 102 0.88 -9.60 -2.56
C VAL A 102 0.52 -9.97 -3.99
N THR A 103 0.42 -8.99 -4.88
CA THR A 103 0.16 -9.20 -6.30
C THR A 103 1.32 -8.71 -7.16
N VAL A 104 1.59 -9.41 -8.25
CA VAL A 104 2.60 -9.01 -9.24
C VAL A 104 1.91 -8.44 -10.47
N ASN A 105 2.08 -7.14 -10.70
CA ASN A 105 1.46 -6.45 -11.84
C ASN A 105 2.38 -5.39 -12.45
N GLU A 106 2.23 -5.14 -13.76
CA GLU A 106 3.08 -4.17 -14.47
C GLU A 106 2.77 -2.72 -14.09
N LEU A 107 1.50 -2.47 -13.79
CA LEU A 107 0.91 -1.14 -13.61
C LEU A 107 0.72 -0.76 -12.15
N GLY A 108 0.93 -1.68 -11.20
CA GLY A 108 0.91 -1.35 -9.79
C GLY A 108 1.96 -0.28 -9.49
N CYS A 109 1.66 0.59 -8.52
CA CYS A 109 2.60 1.60 -8.03
C CYS A 109 2.96 2.70 -9.03
N LEU A 110 2.29 2.71 -10.19
CA LEU A 110 2.26 3.88 -11.05
C LEU A 110 1.29 4.88 -10.44
N SER A 111 1.82 5.86 -9.71
CA SER A 111 1.02 6.96 -9.18
C SER A 111 0.41 7.73 -10.34
N PHE A 112 -0.91 7.68 -10.51
CA PHE A 112 -1.60 8.66 -11.33
C PHE A 112 -1.67 9.96 -10.54
N THR A 113 -0.65 10.79 -10.72
CA THR A 113 -0.64 12.21 -10.40
C THR A 113 -0.87 12.63 -8.95
N LYS A 114 -1.16 11.81 -7.93
CA LYS A 114 -1.48 12.29 -6.55
C LYS A 114 -0.79 11.51 -5.43
N ASP A 115 -0.35 12.20 -4.37
CA ASP A 115 0.29 11.61 -3.19
C ASP A 115 -0.75 11.06 -2.19
N SER A 116 -0.28 10.45 -1.09
CA SER A 116 -1.10 9.94 0.01
C SER A 116 -1.92 11.02 0.75
N SER A 117 -1.70 12.30 0.44
CA SER A 117 -2.50 13.44 0.91
C SER A 117 -3.48 13.99 -0.15
N GLY A 118 -3.52 13.39 -1.35
CA GLY A 118 -4.37 13.81 -2.46
C GLY A 118 -3.84 14.99 -3.27
N LYS A 119 -2.57 15.39 -3.05
CA LYS A 119 -1.92 16.52 -3.74
C LYS A 119 -1.18 16.02 -4.97
N ASP A 120 -1.16 16.82 -6.03
CA ASP A 120 -0.54 16.38 -7.27
C ASP A 120 0.99 16.12 -7.11
N LEU A 121 1.45 14.93 -7.48
CA LEU A 121 2.86 14.57 -7.61
C LEU A 121 3.48 15.39 -8.75
N GLN A 122 4.29 16.38 -8.40
CA GLN A 122 4.98 17.23 -9.37
C GLN A 122 6.32 16.64 -9.86
N ASP A 123 6.79 15.54 -9.26
CA ASP A 123 8.07 14.92 -9.58
C ASP A 123 7.90 13.60 -10.36
N PRO A 124 8.33 13.51 -11.63
CA PRO A 124 8.27 12.28 -12.41
C PRO A 124 9.08 11.10 -11.82
N LYS A 125 10.05 11.35 -10.92
CA LYS A 125 10.78 10.28 -10.21
C LYS A 125 9.90 9.54 -9.19
N GLN A 126 8.86 10.19 -8.66
CA GLN A 126 7.92 9.58 -7.72
C GLN A 126 6.79 8.80 -8.43
N LEU A 127 6.79 8.78 -9.77
CA LEU A 127 5.74 8.12 -10.57
C LEU A 127 6.04 6.63 -10.86
N LEU A 128 7.20 6.11 -10.48
CA LEU A 128 7.68 4.78 -10.90
C LEU A 128 8.26 3.96 -9.73
N HIS A 129 7.51 3.75 -8.65
CA HIS A 129 7.97 2.87 -7.59
C HIS A 129 7.95 1.40 -8.07
N PRO A 130 9.00 0.61 -7.79
CA PRO A 130 9.07 -0.79 -8.21
C PRO A 130 8.18 -1.72 -7.35
N ALA A 131 7.76 -1.26 -6.18
CA ALA A 131 6.74 -1.86 -5.33
C ALA A 131 6.04 -0.75 -4.51
N CYS A 132 4.89 -1.08 -3.93
CA CYS A 132 4.11 -0.19 -3.07
C CYS A 132 3.04 -0.98 -2.30
N TYR A 133 2.73 -0.50 -1.11
CA TYR A 133 1.50 -0.80 -0.39
C TYR A 133 0.42 0.24 -0.68
N ALA A 134 -0.81 -0.20 -0.96
CA ALA A 134 -1.96 0.68 -1.10
C ALA A 134 -3.25 0.04 -0.55
N ALA A 135 -4.20 0.89 -0.15
CA ALA A 135 -5.53 0.44 0.28
C ALA A 135 -6.31 -0.27 -0.84
N SER A 136 -6.03 0.08 -2.10
CA SER A 136 -6.61 -0.56 -3.27
C SER A 136 -5.62 -0.56 -4.44
N PRO A 137 -5.61 -1.60 -5.28
CA PRO A 137 -4.81 -1.58 -6.49
C PRO A 137 -5.40 -0.61 -7.54
N PRO A 138 -4.62 -0.16 -8.55
CA PRO A 138 -5.13 0.68 -9.63
C PRO A 138 -6.33 0.03 -10.32
N GLN A 139 -7.29 0.84 -10.79
CA GLN A 139 -8.56 0.40 -11.41
C GLN A 139 -8.41 -0.60 -12.58
N THR A 140 -7.20 -0.80 -13.12
CA THR A 140 -6.90 -1.79 -14.16
C THR A 140 -6.77 -3.23 -13.65
N SER A 141 -6.68 -3.43 -12.34
CA SER A 141 -6.60 -4.76 -11.72
C SER A 141 -7.99 -5.37 -11.55
N ARG A 142 -8.53 -5.93 -12.63
CA ARG A 142 -9.61 -6.96 -12.63
C ARG A 142 -10.83 -6.77 -11.71
N LEU A 143 -11.16 -5.56 -11.30
CA LEU A 143 -12.12 -5.33 -10.23
C LEU A 143 -13.38 -6.20 -10.37
N LEU A 144 -13.50 -7.13 -9.42
CA LEU A 144 -14.72 -7.49 -8.70
C LEU A 144 -15.78 -8.26 -9.48
N SER A 145 -15.46 -9.45 -10.00
CA SER A 145 -16.55 -10.37 -10.37
C SER A 145 -17.28 -10.96 -9.15
N TYR A 146 -16.64 -10.99 -7.97
CA TYR A 146 -17.24 -11.50 -6.74
C TYR A 146 -16.84 -10.64 -5.54
N GLY A 147 -17.81 -10.07 -4.84
CA GLY A 147 -17.58 -9.39 -3.56
C GLY A 147 -17.28 -10.39 -2.45
N SER A 148 -16.57 -9.95 -1.41
CA SER A 148 -16.29 -10.80 -0.24
C SER A 148 -17.57 -11.17 0.51
N ILE A 149 -17.65 -12.41 0.97
CA ILE A 149 -18.81 -12.96 1.69
C ILE A 149 -18.40 -13.21 3.14
N TRP A 150 -19.28 -12.90 4.09
CA TRP A 150 -19.08 -13.27 5.49
C TRP A 150 -19.41 -14.76 5.69
N ASP A 151 -18.41 -15.55 6.06
CA ASP A 151 -18.60 -16.92 6.50
C ASP A 151 -18.89 -16.93 8.01
N SER A 152 -20.15 -17.19 8.36
CA SER A 152 -20.60 -17.21 9.76
C SER A 152 -20.08 -18.39 10.56
N GLU A 153 -19.74 -19.51 9.91
CA GLU A 153 -19.19 -20.69 10.59
C GLU A 153 -17.73 -20.47 10.97
N GLN A 154 -16.97 -19.82 10.08
CA GLN A 154 -15.56 -19.51 10.30
C GLN A 154 -15.33 -18.15 10.97
N GLY A 155 -16.38 -17.33 11.09
CA GLY A 155 -16.30 -15.99 11.70
C GLY A 155 -15.35 -15.07 10.95
N ARG A 156 -15.27 -15.17 9.61
CA ARG A 156 -14.35 -14.38 8.78
C ARG A 156 -14.92 -14.06 7.40
N TRP A 157 -14.42 -12.98 6.81
CA TRP A 157 -14.66 -12.69 5.40
C TRP A 157 -13.87 -13.66 4.52
N ILE A 158 -14.48 -14.14 3.44
CA ILE A 158 -13.87 -15.00 2.44
C ILE A 158 -14.05 -14.42 1.03
N ASN A 159 -13.02 -14.56 0.20
CA ASN A 159 -13.07 -14.28 -1.22
C ASN A 159 -12.06 -15.21 -1.93
N PRO A 160 -12.42 -15.84 -3.07
CA PRO A 160 -11.46 -16.59 -3.87
C PRO A 160 -10.31 -15.73 -4.40
N ASP A 161 -10.54 -14.44 -4.59
CA ASP A 161 -9.52 -13.45 -4.92
C ASP A 161 -8.99 -12.80 -3.63
N PRO A 162 -7.74 -13.10 -3.22
CA PRO A 162 -7.17 -12.56 -2.00
C PRO A 162 -6.91 -11.04 -2.07
N VAL A 163 -6.73 -10.49 -3.28
CA VAL A 163 -6.59 -9.04 -3.47
C VAL A 163 -7.92 -8.37 -3.20
N ALA A 164 -9.02 -8.91 -3.75
CA ALA A 164 -10.36 -8.42 -3.48
C ALA A 164 -10.70 -8.52 -1.98
N LEU A 165 -10.34 -9.64 -1.33
CA LEU A 165 -10.50 -9.79 0.13
C LEU A 165 -9.75 -8.70 0.90
N GLY A 166 -8.50 -8.44 0.55
CA GLY A 166 -7.67 -7.43 1.22
C GLY A 166 -8.25 -6.03 1.10
N VAL A 167 -8.81 -5.69 -0.06
CA VAL A 167 -9.49 -4.41 -0.29
C VAL A 167 -10.79 -4.32 0.50
N ASP A 168 -11.67 -5.31 0.38
CA ASP A 168 -12.99 -5.32 1.03
C ASP A 168 -12.89 -5.29 2.57
N THR A 169 -11.79 -5.81 3.12
CA THR A 169 -11.52 -5.86 4.57
C THR A 169 -10.61 -4.72 5.06
N ASN A 170 -10.29 -3.74 4.22
CA ASN A 170 -9.39 -2.61 4.51
C ASN A 170 -7.98 -3.04 4.97
N LEU A 171 -7.52 -4.24 4.60
CA LEU A 171 -6.13 -4.65 4.78
C LEU A 171 -5.22 -4.00 3.73
N GLY A 172 -5.76 -3.72 2.54
CA GLY A 172 -5.01 -3.25 1.39
C GLY A 172 -4.25 -4.38 0.70
N VAL A 173 -3.34 -4.01 -0.20
CA VAL A 173 -2.57 -4.94 -1.03
C VAL A 173 -1.16 -4.39 -1.25
N ILE A 174 -0.19 -5.30 -1.29
CA ILE A 174 1.14 -5.00 -1.76
C ILE A 174 1.21 -5.35 -3.25
N MET A 175 1.65 -4.38 -4.05
CA MET A 175 1.88 -4.56 -5.47
C MET A 175 3.36 -4.54 -5.74
N ILE A 176 3.85 -5.54 -6.46
CA ILE A 176 5.25 -5.64 -6.88
C ILE A 176 5.29 -5.64 -8.40
N ARG A 177 6.09 -4.75 -8.97
CA ARG A 177 6.29 -4.71 -10.41
C ARG A 177 7.37 -5.71 -10.83
N PRO A 178 7.22 -6.38 -11.99
CA PRO A 178 8.24 -7.31 -12.49
C PRO A 178 9.64 -6.71 -12.63
N ILE A 179 9.77 -5.39 -12.84
CA ILE A 179 11.07 -4.71 -12.87
C ILE A 179 11.86 -4.86 -11.57
N LEU A 180 11.18 -4.96 -10.41
CA LEU A 180 11.82 -5.21 -9.13
C LEU A 180 12.46 -6.60 -9.12
N LEU A 181 11.66 -7.59 -9.46
CA LEU A 181 12.02 -9.01 -9.40
C LEU A 181 13.06 -9.41 -10.45
N GLY A 182 13.05 -8.73 -11.61
CA GLY A 182 13.98 -8.98 -12.71
C GLY A 182 15.32 -8.23 -12.61
N SER A 183 15.46 -7.28 -11.69
CA SER A 183 16.65 -6.42 -11.62
C SER A 183 17.62 -6.85 -10.50
N PRO A 184 18.90 -7.13 -10.82
CA PRO A 184 19.91 -7.45 -9.82
C PRO A 184 20.09 -6.38 -8.73
N ALA A 185 19.78 -5.12 -9.03
CA ALA A 185 19.90 -4.01 -8.08
C ALA A 185 18.95 -4.13 -6.87
N TYR A 186 17.92 -4.97 -6.96
CA TYR A 186 16.94 -5.20 -5.89
C TYR A 186 17.01 -6.62 -5.31
N ALA A 187 17.91 -7.47 -5.80
CA ALA A 187 17.94 -8.89 -5.43
C ALA A 187 18.10 -9.10 -3.92
N ASP A 188 19.00 -8.33 -3.30
CA ASP A 188 19.32 -8.43 -1.87
C ASP A 188 18.63 -7.34 -1.03
N ARG A 189 17.74 -6.54 -1.63
CA ARG A 189 17.00 -5.51 -0.91
C ARG A 189 15.71 -6.11 -0.34
N PRO A 190 15.37 -5.85 0.93
CA PRO A 190 14.18 -6.40 1.57
C PRO A 190 12.92 -5.62 1.16
N ALA A 191 12.65 -5.51 -0.14
CA ALA A 191 11.58 -4.67 -0.67
C ALA A 191 10.19 -5.12 -0.21
N LEU A 192 9.93 -6.43 -0.13
CA LEU A 192 8.66 -6.91 0.42
C LEU A 192 8.51 -6.55 1.90
N LEU A 193 9.59 -6.64 2.69
CA LEU A 193 9.57 -6.22 4.09
C LEU A 193 9.25 -4.74 4.22
N HIS A 194 9.84 -3.90 3.36
CA HIS A 194 9.56 -2.48 3.29
C HIS A 194 8.06 -2.21 3.06
N GLU A 195 7.43 -2.87 2.09
CA GLU A 195 6.00 -2.68 1.84
C GLU A 195 5.10 -3.21 2.96
N LEU A 196 5.49 -4.33 3.59
CA LEU A 196 4.81 -4.84 4.78
C LEU A 196 4.91 -3.88 5.97
N LEU A 197 6.01 -3.13 6.07
CA LEU A 197 6.18 -2.08 7.08
C LEU A 197 5.30 -0.87 6.79
N HIS A 198 5.05 -0.51 5.53
CA HIS A 198 4.01 0.47 5.20
C HIS A 198 2.63 0.00 5.68
N ALA A 199 2.27 -1.25 5.43
CA ALA A 199 1.02 -1.82 5.93
C ALA A 199 0.95 -1.81 7.47
N TYR A 200 2.05 -2.15 8.15
CA TYR A 200 2.14 -2.11 9.62
C TYR A 200 1.98 -0.69 10.16
N HIS A 201 2.62 0.28 9.51
CA HIS A 201 2.49 1.69 9.86
C HIS A 201 1.03 2.14 9.76
N GLY A 202 0.38 1.86 8.62
CA GLY A 202 -1.00 2.27 8.39
C GLY A 202 -2.03 1.59 9.30
N LEU A 203 -1.84 0.31 9.62
CA LEU A 203 -2.88 -0.53 10.24
C LEU A 203 -2.63 -0.91 11.71
N LYS A 204 -1.39 -0.89 12.18
CA LYS A 204 -1.02 -1.38 13.51
C LYS A 204 -0.48 -0.31 14.44
N LEU A 205 0.14 0.75 13.90
CA LEU A 205 0.57 1.86 14.75
C LEU A 205 -0.62 2.73 15.18
N PRO A 206 -0.58 3.29 16.40
CA PRO A 206 -1.53 4.32 16.81
C PRO A 206 -1.57 5.46 15.79
N GLU A 207 -2.78 5.84 15.38
CA GLU A 207 -3.06 6.87 14.36
C GLU A 207 -2.50 6.57 12.95
N GLY A 208 -2.10 5.33 12.69
CA GLY A 208 -1.63 4.89 11.38
C GLY A 208 -0.42 5.70 10.91
N PHE A 209 -0.46 6.16 9.65
CA PHE A 209 0.56 7.05 9.06
C PHE A 209 0.72 8.41 9.76
N LYS A 210 -0.17 8.75 10.70
CA LYS A 210 -0.05 9.96 11.52
C LYS A 210 0.62 9.71 12.88
N ASN A 211 1.27 8.56 13.05
CA ASN A 211 1.92 8.21 14.31
C ASN A 211 2.92 9.28 14.77
N ALA A 212 2.65 9.89 15.94
CA ALA A 212 3.44 10.99 16.47
C ALA A 212 4.91 10.63 16.76
N GLY A 213 5.19 9.37 17.16
CA GLY A 213 6.56 8.91 17.42
C GLY A 213 7.40 8.88 16.14
N ILE A 214 6.82 8.38 15.04
CA ILE A 214 7.47 8.40 13.74
C ILE A 214 7.67 9.83 13.22
N GLN A 215 6.64 10.68 13.33
CA GLN A 215 6.74 12.08 12.89
C GLN A 215 7.84 12.83 13.64
N LEU A 216 7.90 12.70 14.97
CA LEU A 216 8.93 13.31 15.79
C LEU A 216 10.34 12.94 15.31
N HIS A 217 10.60 11.65 15.11
CA HIS A 217 11.93 11.18 14.71
C HIS A 217 12.28 11.52 13.25
N PHE A 218 11.27 11.58 12.37
CA PHE A 218 11.44 12.08 11.00
C PHE A 218 11.84 13.56 10.99
N ASP A 219 11.12 14.40 11.74
CA ASP A 219 11.40 15.84 11.81
C ASP A 219 12.79 16.09 12.41
N GLN A 220 13.14 15.39 13.49
CA GLN A 220 14.49 15.41 14.07
C GLN A 220 15.56 15.03 13.05
N ALA A 221 15.33 13.97 12.26
CA ALA A 221 16.28 13.52 11.24
C ALA A 221 16.57 14.60 10.19
N LYS A 222 15.53 15.33 9.78
CA LYS A 222 15.63 16.44 8.82
C LYS A 222 16.32 17.66 9.42
N GLU A 223 15.90 18.08 10.61
CA GLU A 223 16.46 19.27 11.29
C GLU A 223 17.95 19.10 11.59
N GLN A 224 18.34 17.90 12.03
CA GLN A 224 19.73 17.58 12.38
C GLN A 224 20.56 17.13 11.17
N LYS A 225 19.98 17.06 9.97
CA LYS A 225 20.66 16.67 8.72
C LYS A 225 21.41 15.33 8.83
N GLN A 226 20.78 14.35 9.49
CA GLN A 226 21.39 13.04 9.76
C GLN A 226 21.54 12.18 8.48
N TYR A 227 20.79 12.53 7.44
CA TYR A 227 20.79 11.87 6.13
C TYR A 227 20.94 12.92 5.01
N PRO A 228 21.44 12.52 3.82
CA PRO A 228 21.42 13.39 2.64
C PRO A 228 20.02 13.94 2.38
N GLN A 229 19.91 15.22 2.00
CA GLN A 229 18.60 15.88 1.85
C GLN A 229 17.72 15.27 0.75
N ASP A 230 18.33 14.63 -0.23
CA ASP A 230 17.70 13.92 -1.33
C ASP A 230 17.53 12.41 -1.07
N ALA A 231 17.87 11.94 0.14
CA ALA A 231 17.70 10.54 0.51
C ALA A 231 16.21 10.14 0.47
N TYR A 232 15.92 8.99 -0.13
CA TYR A 232 14.56 8.48 -0.30
C TYR A 232 13.78 8.38 1.03
N LEU A 233 14.43 7.96 2.11
CA LEU A 233 13.81 7.88 3.45
C LEU A 233 13.34 9.24 4.00
N LEU A 234 13.85 10.36 3.47
CA LEU A 234 13.43 11.71 3.90
C LEU A 234 12.27 12.28 3.06
N SER A 235 11.73 11.51 2.11
CA SER A 235 10.62 11.96 1.26
C SER A 235 9.35 12.25 2.05
N ASN A 236 8.98 11.38 3.00
CA ASN A 236 7.88 11.56 3.94
C ASN A 236 8.03 10.64 5.18
N PRO A 237 7.23 10.82 6.24
CA PRO A 237 7.31 9.99 7.45
C PRO A 237 7.04 8.49 7.24
N ALA A 238 6.22 8.12 6.24
CA ALA A 238 5.95 6.72 5.95
C ALA A 238 7.19 6.03 5.37
N GLU A 239 7.84 6.65 4.38
CA GLU A 239 9.10 6.15 3.82
C GLU A 239 10.23 6.14 4.85
N PHE A 240 10.28 7.17 5.69
CA PHE A 240 11.21 7.21 6.82
C PHE A 240 11.07 5.96 7.68
N PHE A 241 9.85 5.65 8.11
CA PHE A 241 9.58 4.44 8.90
C PHE A 241 9.93 3.17 8.13
N ALA A 242 9.41 2.99 6.91
CA ALA A 242 9.59 1.75 6.17
C ALA A 242 11.07 1.43 5.87
N VAL A 243 11.86 2.43 5.47
CA VAL A 243 13.31 2.23 5.25
C VAL A 243 14.03 1.95 6.57
N THR A 244 13.82 2.78 7.59
CA THR A 244 14.59 2.65 8.84
C THR A 244 14.21 1.40 9.64
N ALA A 245 12.94 0.99 9.61
CA ALA A 245 12.49 -0.27 10.20
C ALA A 245 12.99 -1.48 9.39
N SER A 246 13.09 -1.39 8.06
CA SER A 246 13.75 -2.43 7.24
C SER A 246 15.22 -2.58 7.64
N VAL A 247 15.94 -1.46 7.79
CA VAL A 247 17.33 -1.43 8.26
C VAL A 247 17.45 -2.02 9.67
N PHE A 248 16.55 -1.68 10.58
CA PHE A 248 16.52 -2.22 11.93
C PHE A 248 16.34 -3.74 11.94
N LEU A 249 15.30 -4.23 11.26
CA LEU A 249 14.91 -5.64 11.25
C LEU A 249 15.89 -6.50 10.43
N TYR A 250 16.11 -6.15 9.18
CA TYR A 250 16.91 -6.94 8.23
C TYR A 250 18.42 -6.67 8.34
N GLY A 251 18.79 -5.46 8.73
CA GLY A 251 20.18 -5.05 8.96
C GLY A 251 20.70 -4.02 7.96
N ASN A 252 20.13 -3.97 6.76
CA ASN A 252 20.42 -2.97 5.74
C ASN A 252 19.24 -2.77 4.77
N ASP A 253 19.19 -1.61 4.13
CA ASP A 253 18.34 -1.34 2.97
C ASP A 253 19.02 -0.27 2.10
N GLY A 254 19.54 -0.69 0.94
CA GLY A 254 20.31 0.19 0.06
C GLY A 254 21.59 0.69 0.76
N PRO A 255 21.85 2.01 0.82
CA PRO A 255 23.07 2.56 1.42
C PRO A 255 23.02 2.65 2.95
N PHE A 256 21.93 2.22 3.59
CA PHE A 256 21.72 2.39 5.04
C PHE A 256 21.95 1.07 5.78
N SER A 257 22.64 1.15 6.93
CA SER A 257 22.93 0.01 7.79
C SER A 257 22.38 0.20 9.21
N ARG A 258 22.15 -0.91 9.91
CA ARG A 258 21.70 -0.89 11.31
C ARG A 258 22.67 -0.13 12.22
N ALA A 259 23.98 -0.30 11.98
CA ALA A 259 25.03 0.40 12.72
C ALA A 259 24.92 1.92 12.53
N ASP A 260 24.70 2.39 11.29
CA ASP A 260 24.52 3.81 11.00
C ASP A 260 23.24 4.37 11.64
N LEU A 261 22.14 3.62 11.61
CA LEU A 261 20.89 4.00 12.25
C LEU A 261 21.07 4.17 13.76
N LYS A 262 21.71 3.19 14.42
CA LYS A 262 21.99 3.22 15.86
C LYS A 262 22.92 4.37 16.26
N ALA A 263 23.91 4.68 15.43
CA ALA A 263 24.84 5.78 15.67
C ALA A 263 24.21 7.16 15.45
N LYS A 264 23.44 7.33 14.37
CA LYS A 264 22.84 8.62 13.99
C LYS A 264 21.58 8.95 14.78
N GLN A 265 20.77 7.95 15.10
CA GLN A 265 19.49 8.10 15.78
C GLN A 265 19.32 7.12 16.94
N PRO A 266 20.14 7.21 17.99
CA PRO A 266 20.11 6.24 19.09
C PRO A 266 18.76 6.19 19.82
N ASP A 267 18.07 7.32 19.96
CA ASP A 267 16.75 7.35 20.62
C ASP A 267 15.65 6.77 19.74
N TYR A 268 15.73 6.97 18.42
CA TYR A 268 14.82 6.31 17.49
C TYR A 268 15.08 4.80 17.41
N TYR A 269 16.35 4.38 17.46
CA TYR A 269 16.70 2.96 17.56
C TYR A 269 16.05 2.32 18.80
N LYS A 270 16.13 2.96 19.97
CA LYS A 270 15.44 2.50 21.18
C LYS A 270 13.92 2.47 21.00
N TYR A 271 13.35 3.46 20.32
CA TYR A 271 11.93 3.46 19.98
C TYR A 271 11.55 2.24 19.12
N LEU A 272 12.38 1.85 18.14
CA LEU A 272 12.16 0.65 17.34
C LEU A 272 12.31 -0.65 18.16
N VAL A 273 13.25 -0.70 19.10
CA VAL A 273 13.36 -1.80 20.08
C VAL A 273 12.07 -1.93 20.89
N TYR A 274 11.55 -0.82 21.41
CA TYR A 274 10.27 -0.81 22.12
C TYR A 274 9.12 -1.26 21.22
N LEU A 275 9.09 -0.76 19.98
CA LEU A 275 8.01 -1.02 19.03
C LEU A 275 7.92 -2.49 18.62
N PHE A 276 9.07 -3.12 18.33
CA PHE A 276 9.13 -4.52 17.90
C PHE A 276 9.32 -5.51 19.06
N GLY A 277 9.64 -5.01 20.26
CA GLY A 277 9.77 -5.81 21.48
C GLY A 277 11.08 -6.59 21.58
N TYR A 278 12.08 -6.29 20.75
CA TYR A 278 13.40 -6.93 20.80
C TYR A 278 14.48 -6.04 20.20
N ASP A 279 15.75 -6.29 20.56
CA ASP A 279 16.92 -5.66 19.95
C ASP A 279 17.61 -6.66 18.99
N PRO A 280 17.65 -6.42 17.68
CA PRO A 280 18.33 -7.29 16.70
C PRO A 280 19.87 -7.18 16.77
N ASP A 281 20.40 -6.19 17.49
CA ASP A 281 21.83 -6.00 17.73
C ASP A 281 22.06 -5.57 19.19
N PRO A 282 21.82 -6.49 20.16
CA PRO A 282 22.04 -6.16 21.57
C PRO A 282 23.52 -5.86 21.77
N SER A 283 23.83 -4.71 22.36
CA SER A 283 25.22 -4.38 22.70
C SER A 283 25.84 -5.52 23.51
N SER A 284 26.99 -6.02 23.07
CA SER A 284 27.71 -7.16 23.68
C SER A 284 28.17 -6.95 25.13
N ASN A 285 27.91 -5.77 25.72
CA ASN A 285 28.13 -5.45 27.12
C ASN A 285 26.85 -4.87 27.75
N PRO A 286 25.97 -5.69 28.34
CA PRO A 286 25.09 -5.17 29.36
C PRO A 286 25.97 -4.73 30.52
N SER A 287 26.12 -3.42 30.75
CA SER A 287 26.59 -2.95 32.06
C SER A 287 25.69 -3.61 33.11
N PRO A 288 26.25 -4.31 34.11
CA PRO A 288 25.43 -4.96 35.12
C PRO A 288 24.61 -3.88 35.80
N VAL A 289 23.30 -4.02 35.71
CA VAL A 289 22.37 -3.20 36.48
C VAL A 289 22.72 -3.48 37.94
N ALA A 290 23.33 -2.51 38.61
CA ALA A 290 23.57 -2.60 40.04
C ALA A 290 22.19 -2.69 40.70
N SER A 291 21.88 -3.86 41.26
CA SER A 291 20.81 -3.97 42.25
C SER A 291 21.15 -3.01 43.37
N ALA A 292 20.30 -2.01 43.58
CA ALA A 292 20.31 -1.22 44.80
C ALA A 292 19.82 -2.11 45.94
N ASP A 293 20.59 -2.12 47.03
CA ASP A 293 20.28 -2.74 48.32
C ASP A 293 18.95 -2.22 48.92
#